data_AF-A0A1F8Y0E9-F1
#
_entry.id   AF-A0A1F8Y0E9-F1
#
_cell.length_a   1.000
_cell.length_b   1.000
_cell.length_c   1.000
_cell.angle_alpha   90.00
_cell.angle_beta   90.00
_cell.angle_gamma   90.00
#
_symmetry.space_group_name_H-M   'P 1'
#
loop_
_entity.id
_entity.type
_entity.pdbx_description
1 polymer ?
#
loop_
_entity_poly.entity_id
_entity_poly.type
_entity_poly.pdbx_seq_one_letter_code
_entity_poly.pdbx_strand_id
1 'polypeptide(L)' 'MGAHIQPRSYKPGDQVKIREGPFSGLDAIFEREMKGIDQVAVLLDLLGRQTRIVLAIKMIGRL' A
#
# COMPACT_ATOMS: atom_id res chain seq x y z
N MET A 1 18.42 10.65 22.22
CA MET A 1 18.07 10.08 20.90
C MET A 1 16.55 10.08 20.73
N GLY A 2 15.98 11.11 20.11
CA GLY A 2 14.58 11.06 19.69
C GLY A 2 14.52 10.37 18.34
N ALA A 3 13.92 9.19 18.26
CA ALA A 3 13.60 8.61 16.96
C ALA A 3 12.54 9.50 16.32
N HIS A 4 12.95 10.32 15.35
CA HIS A 4 12.01 11.00 14.47
C HIS A 4 11.31 9.93 13.64
N ILE A 5 10.14 9.49 14.10
CA ILE A 5 9.24 8.67 13.31
C ILE A 5 8.71 9.61 12.23
N GLN A 6 9.40 9.66 11.09
CA GLN A 6 8.89 10.33 9.91
C GLN A 6 7.53 9.69 9.59
N PRO A 7 6.43 10.46 9.48
CA PRO A 7 5.17 9.88 9.06
C PRO A 7 5.41 9.26 7.69
N ARG A 8 5.27 7.94 7.60
CA ARG A 8 5.37 7.20 6.33
C ARG A 8 4.11 7.50 5.52
N SER A 9 3.89 8.75 5.14
CA SER A 9 2.83 9.09 4.19
C SER A 9 3.26 8.57 2.83
N TYR A 10 2.51 7.59 2.34
CA TYR A 10 2.53 7.22 0.93
C TYR A 10 1.83 8.31 0.13
N LYS A 11 2.30 8.57 -1.09
CA LYS A 11 1.66 9.48 -2.03
C LYS A 11 0.97 8.68 -3.13
N PRO A 12 -0.17 9.16 -3.67
CA PRO A 12 -0.77 8.57 -4.85
C PRO A 12 0.29 8.44 -5.96
N GLY A 13 0.44 7.23 -6.52
CA GLY A 13 1.47 6.91 -7.51
C GLY A 13 2.70 6.20 -6.95
N ASP A 14 2.91 6.17 -5.64
CA ASP A 14 4.05 5.45 -5.04
C ASP A 14 3.95 3.95 -5.33
N GLN A 15 5.05 3.35 -5.80
CA GLN A 15 5.13 1.91 -5.93
C GLN A 15 5.34 1.29 -4.55
N VAL A 16 4.53 0.29 -4.22
CA VAL A 16 4.52 -0.39 -2.94
C VAL A 16 4.53 -1.89 -3.15
N LYS A 17 5.15 -2.63 -2.22
CA LYS A 17 5.10 -4.09 -2.18
C LYS A 17 4.13 -4.54 -1.10
N ILE A 18 3.25 -5.46 -1.44
CA ILE A 18 2.38 -6.13 -0.48
C ILE A 18 3.23 -7.22 0.22
N ARG A 19 3.30 -7.17 1.54
CA ARG A 19 4.17 -8.04 2.36
C ARG A 19 3.43 -9.16 3.07
N GLU A 20 2.12 -9.02 3.23
CA GLU A 20 1.28 -9.93 4.01
C GLU A 20 -0.03 -10.24 3.30
N GLY A 21 -0.66 -11.36 3.67
CA GLY A 21 -1.94 -11.79 3.11
C GLY A 21 -1.83 -12.44 1.72
N PRO A 22 -2.97 -12.67 1.05
CA PRO A 22 -3.04 -13.49 -0.17
C PRO A 22 -2.35 -12.88 -1.38
N PHE A 23 -2.05 -11.58 -1.35
CA PHE A 23 -1.36 -10.85 -2.41
C PHE A 23 0.11 -10.55 -2.06
N SER A 24 0.65 -11.17 -1.01
CA SER A 24 2.04 -10.99 -0.61
C SER A 24 3.02 -11.31 -1.74
N GLY A 25 4.06 -10.50 -1.86
CA GLY A 25 5.09 -10.59 -2.89
C GLY A 25 4.81 -9.72 -4.12
N LEU A 26 3.55 -9.35 -4.34
CA LEU A 26 3.14 -8.54 -5.48
C LEU A 26 3.42 -7.04 -5.28
N ASP A 27 3.71 -6.37 -6.39
CA ASP A 27 3.84 -4.91 -6.44
C ASP A 27 2.50 -4.27 -6.80
N ALA A 28 2.25 -3.08 -6.26
CA ALA A 28 1.06 -2.30 -6.51
C ALA A 28 1.41 -0.81 -6.50
N ILE A 29 0.47 0.02 -6.97
CA ILE A 29 0.57 1.48 -6.88
C ILE A 29 -0.33 1.95 -5.75
N PHE A 30 0.23 2.70 -4.81
CA PHE A 30 -0.55 3.37 -3.78
C PHE A 30 -1.48 4.37 -4.44
N GLU A 31 -2.77 4.32 -4.08
CA GLU A 31 -3.75 5.21 -4.67
C GLU A 31 -4.22 6.26 -3.68
N ARG A 32 -4.70 5.83 -2.51
CA ARG A 32 -5.20 6.73 -1.47
C ARG A 32 -5.36 6.03 -0.14
N GLU A 33 -5.36 6.82 0.92
CA GLU A 33 -5.88 6.42 2.22
C GLU A 33 -7.41 6.35 2.18
N MET A 34 -7.98 5.38 2.90
CA MET A 34 -9.42 5.21 3.02
C MET A 34 -9.91 5.86 4.32
N LYS A 35 -11.16 6.35 4.33
CA LYS A 35 -11.80 6.84 5.55
C LYS A 35 -12.16 5.65 6.44
N GLY A 36 -11.20 5.22 7.27
CA GLY A 36 -11.28 4.08 8.17
C GLY A 36 -9.98 3.95 8.96
N ILE A 37 -9.91 3.01 9.91
CA ILE A 37 -8.69 2.82 10.70
C ILE A 37 -7.66 2.11 9.81
N ASP A 38 -6.60 2.83 9.45
CA ASP A 38 -5.38 2.32 8.84
C ASP A 38 -5.57 1.51 7.54
N GLN A 39 -6.60 1.83 6.74
CA GLN A 39 -6.83 1.18 5.45
C GLN A 39 -6.38 2.05 4.28
N VAL A 40 -5.86 1.39 3.25
CA VAL A 40 -5.37 2.03 2.02
C VAL A 40 -5.93 1.30 0.81
N ALA A 41 -6.18 2.05 -0.25
CA ALA A 41 -6.43 1.51 -1.57
C ALA A 41 -5.12 1.46 -2.36
N VAL A 42 -4.84 0.31 -2.96
CA VAL A 42 -3.74 0.16 -3.92
C VAL A 42 -4.26 -0.43 -5.22
N LEU A 43 -3.54 -0.17 -6.30
CA LEU A 43 -3.84 -0.62 -7.64
C LEU A 43 -2.85 -1.72 -8.01
N LEU A 44 -3.35 -2.94 -8.08
CA LEU A 44 -2.59 -4.14 -8.42
C LEU A 44 -2.80 -4.43 -9.91
N ASP A 45 -1.72 -4.62 -10.66
CA ASP A 45 -1.81 -5.14 -12.02
C ASP A 45 -1.88 -6.67 -11.96
N LEU A 46 -2.99 -7.22 -12.46
CA LEU A 46 -3.22 -8.66 -12.51
C LEU A 46 -3.80 -9.05 -13.86
N LEU A 47 -3.06 -9.86 -14.61
CA LEU A 47 -3.48 -10.38 -15.92
C LEU A 47 -3.86 -9.25 -16.91
N GLY A 48 -3.12 -8.13 -16.88
CA GLY A 48 -3.38 -6.96 -17.74
C GLY A 48 -4.60 -6.15 -17.32
N ARG A 49 -5.08 -6.34 -16.08
CA ARG A 49 -6.17 -5.56 -15.49
C ARG A 49 -5.70 -4.91 -14.19
N GLN A 50 -5.92 -3.61 -14.11
CA GLN A 50 -5.68 -2.86 -12.89
C GLN A 50 -6.84 -3.06 -11.92
N THR A 51 -6.59 -3.77 -10.84
CA THR A 51 -7.58 -4.10 -9.80
C THR A 51 -7.31 -3.25 -8.56
N ARG A 52 -8.33 -2.50 -8.11
CA ARG A 52 -8.25 -1.82 -6.82
C ARG A 52 -8.53 -2.81 -5.71
N ILE A 53 -7.63 -2.87 -4.73
CA ILE A 53 -7.82 -3.64 -3.50
C ILE A 53 -7.70 -2.72 -2.29
N VAL A 54 -8.43 -3.03 -1.22
CA VAL A 54 -8.37 -2.33 0.06
C VAL A 54 -7.76 -3.26 1.09
N LEU A 55 -6.71 -2.79 1.77
CA LEU A 55 -6.02 -3.55 2.81
C LEU A 55 -5.48 -2.62 3.90
N ALA A 56 -4.99 -3.20 4.99
CA ALA A 56 -4.37 -2.43 6.06
C ALA A 56 -3.01 -1.86 5.61
N ILE A 57 -2.71 -0.62 5.96
CA ILE A 57 -1.46 0.08 5.62
C ILE A 57 -0.21 -0.67 6.08
N LYS A 58 -0.31 -1.42 7.19
CA LYS A 58 0.78 -2.25 7.70
C LYS A 58 1.19 -3.38 6.76
N MET A 59 0.29 -3.80 5.86
CA MET A 59 0.54 -4.89 4.93
C MET A 59 1.32 -4.43 3.69
N ILE A 60 1.52 -3.12 3.49
CA ILE A 60 2.35 -2.60 2.40
C ILE A 60 3.69 -2.06 2.93
N GLY A 61 4.71 -2.16 2.09
CA GLY A 61 5.99 -1.48 2.29
C GLY A 61 6.38 -0.67 1.07
N ARG A 62 7.24 0.34 1.26
CA ARG A 62 7.92 0.99 0.14
C ARG A 62 8.86 0.00 -0.55
N LEU A 63 9.00 0.16 -1.86
CA LEU A 63 10.06 -0.44 -2.67
C LEU A 63 11.35 0.39 -2.58
#